data_AF-A0A850BKZ0-F1
#
_entry.id   AF-A0A850BKZ0-F1
#
_cell.length_a   1.000
_cell.length_b   1.000
_cell.length_c   1.000
_cell.angle_alpha   90.00
_cell.angle_beta   90.00
_cell.angle_gamma   90.00
#
_symmetry.space_group_name_H-M   'P 1'
#
loop_
_entity.id
_entity.type
_entity.pdbx_description
1 polymer ?
#
loop_
_entity_poly.entity_id
_entity_poly.type
_entity_poly.pdbx_seq_one_letter_code
_entity_poly.pdbx_strand_id
1 'polypeptide(L)'
;MHQKIAAAAIFKVLVFSAVALGGCGQSKISECNALVGVLNTGAQDIHARTNAITSKPEAIAEYKALAEAAEKVAESASKVEVRSPELKKLSADYQATMREFAKAAREIAAADAKDIPKMNAAANTIEKVGKDEEQLVGEINKFCQAP
;
A
#
# COMPACT_ATOMS: atom_id res chain seq x y z
N MET A 1 -15.21 -15.96 -20.90
CA MET A 1 -15.84 -14.67 -21.23
C MET A 1 -15.94 -13.85 -19.95
N HIS A 2 -15.12 -12.80 -19.86
CA HIS A 2 -15.33 -11.53 -19.14
C HIS A 2 -16.14 -11.55 -17.83
N GLN A 3 -15.44 -11.67 -16.69
CA GLN A 3 -15.92 -11.11 -15.43
C GLN A 3 -15.13 -9.82 -15.16
N LYS A 4 -15.89 -8.73 -15.13
CA LYS A 4 -15.43 -7.33 -15.08
C LYS A 4 -14.84 -7.05 -13.71
N ILE A 5 -13.57 -6.64 -13.66
CA ILE A 5 -13.00 -6.04 -12.44
C ILE A 5 -13.50 -4.58 -12.41
N ALA A 6 -14.56 -4.37 -11.63
CA ALA A 6 -14.88 -3.08 -11.02
C ALA A 6 -13.83 -2.82 -9.92
N ALA A 7 -13.41 -1.61 -9.56
CA ALA A 7 -13.89 -0.27 -9.86
C ALA A 7 -12.67 0.67 -9.85
N ALA A 8 -12.58 1.59 -10.82
CA ALA A 8 -11.69 2.73 -10.70
C ALA A 8 -12.35 3.76 -9.78
N ALA A 9 -11.89 3.85 -8.53
CA ALA A 9 -12.29 4.92 -7.63
C ALA A 9 -11.66 6.24 -8.10
N ILE A 10 -12.50 7.16 -8.56
CA ILE A 10 -12.12 8.49 -9.01
C ILE A 10 -11.80 9.34 -7.78
N PHE A 11 -10.52 9.59 -7.52
CA PHE A 11 -10.07 10.56 -6.51
C PHE A 11 -10.23 11.98 -7.04
N LYS A 12 -11.33 12.66 -6.67
CA LYS A 12 -11.43 14.12 -6.74
C LYS A 12 -11.13 14.70 -5.36
N VAL A 13 -9.95 15.30 -5.23
CA VAL A 13 -9.55 16.02 -4.01
C VAL A 13 -10.11 17.45 -4.09
N LEU A 14 -11.02 17.78 -3.18
CA LEU A 14 -11.44 19.15 -2.88
C LEU A 14 -10.51 19.68 -1.77
N VAL A 15 -9.67 20.66 -2.11
CA VAL A 15 -8.85 21.39 -1.14
C VAL A 15 -9.68 22.56 -0.62
N PHE A 16 -10.09 22.50 0.66
CA PHE A 16 -10.67 23.63 1.36
C PHE A 16 -9.73 24.04 2.50
N SER A 17 -9.16 25.23 2.37
CA SER A 17 -8.23 25.81 3.34
C SER A 17 -8.99 26.25 4.60
N ALA A 18 -8.70 25.63 5.74
CA ALA A 18 -9.08 26.13 7.05
C ALA A 18 -7.81 26.42 7.87
N VAL A 19 -7.63 27.70 8.18
CA VAL A 19 -6.59 28.22 9.08
C VAL A 19 -6.92 27.80 10.51
N ALA A 20 -6.02 27.09 11.19
CA ALA A 20 -6.08 26.89 12.63
C ALA A 20 -4.72 27.21 13.28
N LEU A 21 -4.76 28.17 14.20
CA LEU A 21 -3.66 28.64 15.03
C LEU A 21 -3.35 27.60 16.12
N GLY A 22 -2.14 27.05 16.09
CA GLY A 22 -1.62 26.19 17.17
C GLY A 22 -0.43 25.36 16.70
N GLY A 23 0.77 25.60 17.25
CA GLY A 23 2.04 24.99 16.83
C GLY A 23 2.15 23.46 16.88
N CYS A 24 1.11 22.74 17.32
CA CYS A 24 1.01 21.27 17.20
C CYS A 24 0.45 20.81 15.84
N GLY A 25 -0.31 21.66 15.13
CA GLY A 25 -0.87 21.31 13.82
C GLY A 25 0.20 21.27 12.72
N GLN A 26 1.21 22.13 12.81
CA GLN A 26 2.26 22.22 11.79
C GLN A 26 3.16 20.97 11.77
N SER A 27 3.48 20.39 12.94
CA SER A 27 4.24 19.13 13.00
C SER A 27 3.41 17.95 12.47
N LYS A 28 2.14 17.85 12.86
CA LYS A 28 1.22 16.82 12.36
C LYS A 28 1.10 16.87 10.84
N ILE A 29 0.89 18.05 10.27
CA ILE A 29 0.79 18.24 8.80
C ILE A 29 2.09 17.82 8.12
N SER A 30 3.26 18.19 8.65
CA SER A 30 4.54 17.79 8.07
C SER A 30 4.78 16.28 8.12
N GLU A 31 4.44 15.62 9.24
CA GLU A 31 4.56 14.17 9.40
C GLU A 31 3.63 13.43 8.43
N CYS A 32 2.37 13.90 8.33
CA CYS A 32 1.38 13.37 7.40
C CYS A 32 1.80 13.51 5.94
N ASN A 33 2.26 14.69 5.54
CA ASN A 33 2.70 14.92 4.17
C ASN A 33 3.90 14.05 3.79
N ALA A 34 4.85 13.86 4.71
CA ALA A 34 6.00 12.98 4.50
C ALA A 34 5.57 11.52 4.33
N LEU A 35 4.69 11.02 5.22
CA LEU A 35 4.18 9.66 5.14
C LEU A 35 3.37 9.43 3.86
N VAL A 36 2.35 10.25 3.62
CA VAL A 36 1.49 10.15 2.43
C VAL A 36 2.29 10.28 1.14
N GLY A 37 3.34 11.09 1.12
CA GLY A 37 4.26 11.17 -0.02
C GLY A 37 4.91 9.81 -0.35
N VAL A 38 5.45 9.13 0.67
CA VAL A 38 6.01 7.78 0.52
C VAL A 38 4.94 6.78 0.06
N LEU A 39 3.75 6.80 0.69
CA LEU A 39 2.68 5.86 0.36
C LEU A 39 2.18 6.03 -1.07
N ASN A 40 2.00 7.27 -1.53
CA ASN A 40 1.57 7.56 -2.90
C ASN A 40 2.59 7.11 -3.94
N THR A 41 3.89 7.38 -3.71
CA THR A 41 4.95 6.88 -4.60
C THR A 41 4.99 5.36 -4.61
N GLY A 42 4.82 4.73 -3.45
CA GLY A 42 4.76 3.28 -3.31
C GLY A 42 3.60 2.66 -4.08
N ALA A 43 2.40 3.19 -3.90
CA ALA A 43 1.19 2.74 -4.59
C ALA A 43 1.33 2.85 -6.11
N GLN A 44 1.97 3.92 -6.61
CA GLN A 44 2.24 4.09 -8.04
C GLN A 44 3.19 3.01 -8.59
N ASP A 45 4.28 2.69 -7.88
CA ASP A 45 5.23 1.65 -8.28
C ASP A 45 4.59 0.25 -8.26
N ILE A 46 3.84 -0.05 -7.19
CA ILE A 46 3.08 -1.31 -7.04
C ILE A 46 2.03 -1.44 -8.15
N HIS A 47 1.29 -0.37 -8.46
CA HIS A 47 0.29 -0.37 -9.51
C HIS A 47 0.91 -0.61 -10.89
N ALA A 48 2.02 0.07 -11.20
CA ALA A 48 2.73 -0.11 -12.46
C ALA A 48 3.19 -1.57 -12.66
N ARG A 49 3.71 -2.20 -11.61
CA ARG A 49 4.16 -3.61 -11.63
C ARG A 49 2.99 -4.58 -11.71
N THR A 50 1.91 -4.33 -10.99
CA THR A 50 0.71 -5.16 -11.05
C THR A 50 0.13 -5.19 -12.47
N ASN A 51 0.12 -4.04 -13.16
CA ASN A 51 -0.32 -3.96 -14.56
C ASN A 51 0.63 -4.66 -15.55
N ALA A 52 1.89 -4.88 -15.17
CA ALA A 52 2.87 -5.63 -15.97
C ALA A 52 2.71 -7.15 -15.83
N ILE A 53 2.02 -7.64 -14.78
CA ILE A 53 1.75 -9.07 -14.61
C ILE A 53 0.81 -9.54 -15.72
N THR A 54 1.32 -10.42 -16.56
CA THR A 54 0.55 -11.12 -17.60
C THR A 54 0.41 -12.60 -17.25
N SER A 55 -0.43 -13.34 -17.97
CA SER A 55 -0.61 -14.79 -17.79
C SER A 55 0.49 -15.64 -18.44
N LYS A 56 1.68 -15.07 -18.65
CA LYS A 56 2.82 -15.71 -19.35
C LYS A 56 3.92 -16.12 -18.36
N PRO A 57 4.93 -16.92 -18.77
CA PRO A 57 6.02 -17.37 -17.88
C PRO A 57 6.78 -16.23 -17.18
N GLU A 58 6.80 -15.03 -17.77
CA GLU A 58 7.39 -13.82 -17.21
C GLU A 58 6.70 -13.35 -15.92
N ALA A 59 5.47 -13.83 -15.64
CA ALA A 59 4.71 -13.51 -14.42
C ALA A 59 5.51 -13.76 -13.13
N ILE A 60 6.37 -14.78 -13.10
CA ILE A 60 7.19 -15.10 -11.92
C ILE A 60 8.17 -13.96 -11.61
N ALA A 61 8.81 -13.39 -12.63
CA ALA A 61 9.72 -12.26 -12.45
C ALA A 61 8.96 -11.02 -11.97
N GLU A 62 7.76 -10.79 -12.50
CA GLU A 62 6.90 -9.69 -12.09
C GLU A 62 6.42 -9.82 -10.64
N TYR A 63 6.08 -11.02 -10.17
CA TYR A 63 5.75 -11.25 -8.75
C TYR A 63 6.94 -11.02 -7.80
N LYS A 64 8.17 -11.34 -8.23
CA LYS A 64 9.38 -10.98 -7.45
C LYS A 64 9.54 -9.47 -7.38
N ALA A 65 9.44 -8.81 -8.53
CA ALA A 65 9.56 -7.36 -8.64
C ALA A 65 8.47 -6.64 -7.82
N LEU A 66 7.26 -7.20 -7.79
CA LEU A 66 6.14 -6.72 -6.98
C LEU A 66 6.42 -6.87 -5.48
N ALA A 67 7.00 -7.99 -5.06
CA ALA A 67 7.41 -8.18 -3.67
C ALA A 67 8.51 -7.21 -3.23
N GLU A 68 9.49 -6.97 -4.10
CA GLU A 68 10.57 -6.00 -3.85
C GLU A 68 10.03 -4.58 -3.73
N ALA A 69 9.06 -4.19 -4.57
CA ALA A 69 8.41 -2.90 -4.48
C ALA A 69 7.69 -2.72 -3.14
N ALA A 70 6.88 -3.70 -2.73
CA ALA A 70 6.17 -3.64 -1.44
C ALA A 70 7.13 -3.58 -0.24
N GLU A 71 8.23 -4.34 -0.25
CA GLU A 71 9.26 -4.25 0.79
C GLU A 71 9.89 -2.86 0.83
N LYS A 72 10.22 -2.30 -0.34
CA LYS A 72 10.79 -0.95 -0.45
C LYS A 72 9.83 0.12 0.09
N VAL A 73 8.52 -0.03 -0.10
CA VAL A 73 7.52 0.87 0.49
C VAL A 73 7.54 0.75 2.01
N ALA A 74 7.53 -0.46 2.57
CA ALA A 74 7.61 -0.67 4.01
C ALA A 74 8.90 -0.06 4.60
N GLU A 75 10.04 -0.26 3.96
CA GLU A 75 11.32 0.34 4.36
C GLU A 75 11.35 1.86 4.25
N SER A 76 10.69 2.42 3.24
CA SER A 76 10.63 3.87 3.06
C SER A 76 9.71 4.50 4.11
N ALA A 77 8.56 3.87 4.39
CA ALA A 77 7.64 4.31 5.43
C ALA A 77 8.27 4.23 6.83
N SER A 78 9.12 3.22 7.10
CA SER A 78 9.84 3.11 8.37
C SER A 78 10.88 4.21 8.60
N LYS A 79 11.31 4.91 7.54
CA LYS A 79 12.27 6.03 7.61
C LYS A 79 11.59 7.38 7.77
N VAL A 80 10.26 7.45 7.63
CA VAL A 80 9.51 8.69 7.88
C VAL A 80 9.52 8.94 9.39
N GLU A 81 9.98 10.11 9.79
CA GLU A 81 9.91 10.52 11.20
C GLU A 81 8.46 10.80 11.56
N VAL A 82 7.92 10.00 12.48
CA VAL A 82 6.54 10.13 12.98
C VAL A 82 6.58 10.21 14.49
N ARG A 83 6.01 11.27 15.05
CA ARG A 83 6.01 11.54 16.50
C ARG A 83 4.64 11.34 17.11
N SER A 84 3.58 11.62 16.35
CA SER A 84 2.22 11.30 16.78
C SER A 84 2.09 9.79 17.07
N PRO A 85 1.67 9.38 18.29
CA PRO A 85 1.49 7.97 18.62
C PRO A 85 0.52 7.25 17.68
N GLU A 86 -0.56 7.91 17.29
CA GLU A 86 -1.56 7.36 16.39
C GLU A 86 -1.01 7.19 14.98
N LEU A 87 -0.33 8.21 14.43
CA LEU A 87 0.28 8.11 13.10
C LEU A 87 1.44 7.11 13.07
N LYS A 88 2.18 6.97 14.18
CA LYS A 88 3.20 5.94 14.34
C LYS A 88 2.61 4.54 14.30
N LYS A 89 1.47 4.32 14.96
CA LYS A 89 0.74 3.05 14.89
C LYS A 89 0.26 2.78 13.45
N LEU A 90 -0.41 3.74 12.82
CA LEU A 90 -0.90 3.59 11.44
C LEU A 90 0.25 3.33 10.45
N SER A 91 1.38 4.02 10.59
CA SER A 91 2.58 3.76 9.79
C SER A 91 3.12 2.35 10.01
N ALA A 92 3.20 1.89 11.25
CA ALA A 92 3.66 0.53 11.57
C ALA A 92 2.72 -0.55 11.00
N ASP A 93 1.40 -0.35 11.12
CA ASP A 93 0.39 -1.25 10.56
C ASP A 93 0.49 -1.29 9.03
N TYR A 94 0.63 -0.13 8.37
CA TYR A 94 0.85 -0.08 6.92
C TYR A 94 2.12 -0.82 6.47
N GLN A 95 3.23 -0.65 7.20
CA GLN A 95 4.47 -1.37 6.92
C GLN A 95 4.30 -2.89 7.06
N ALA A 96 3.56 -3.35 8.07
CA ALA A 96 3.28 -4.77 8.27
C ALA A 96 2.45 -5.33 7.10
N THR A 97 1.40 -4.61 6.69
CA THR A 97 0.56 -4.93 5.52
C THR A 97 1.39 -5.05 4.24
N MET A 98 2.31 -4.12 3.97
CA MET A 98 3.21 -4.19 2.81
C MET A 98 4.20 -5.38 2.88
N ARG A 99 4.67 -5.75 4.07
CA ARG A 99 5.52 -6.95 4.22
C ARG A 99 4.74 -8.25 4.02
N GLU A 100 3.48 -8.30 4.47
CA GLU A 100 2.58 -9.43 4.21
C GLU A 100 2.29 -9.56 2.71
N PHE A 101 2.04 -8.44 2.03
CA PHE A 101 1.93 -8.38 0.57
C PHE A 101 3.18 -8.94 -0.12
N ALA A 102 4.37 -8.46 0.29
CA ALA A 102 5.64 -8.89 -0.28
C ALA A 102 5.86 -10.39 -0.08
N LYS A 103 5.52 -10.92 1.10
CA LYS A 103 5.60 -12.35 1.39
C LYS A 103 4.68 -13.15 0.47
N ALA A 104 3.42 -12.76 0.33
CA ALA A 104 2.47 -13.45 -0.54
C ALA A 104 2.90 -13.42 -2.01
N ALA A 105 3.41 -12.29 -2.50
CA ALA A 105 3.96 -12.18 -3.86
C ALA A 105 5.18 -13.11 -4.05
N ARG A 106 6.08 -13.23 -3.06
CA ARG A 106 7.19 -14.20 -3.08
C ARG A 106 6.69 -15.65 -3.09
N GLU A 107 5.62 -15.96 -2.37
CA GLU A 107 5.02 -17.30 -2.34
C GLU A 107 4.47 -17.70 -3.71
N ILE A 108 3.84 -16.77 -4.45
CA ILE A 108 3.44 -17.00 -5.84
C ILE A 108 4.65 -17.22 -6.72
N ALA A 109 5.67 -16.35 -6.62
CA ALA A 109 6.89 -16.46 -7.42
C ALA A 109 7.70 -17.75 -7.16
N ALA A 110 7.54 -18.36 -5.97
CA ALA A 110 8.20 -19.60 -5.59
C ALA A 110 7.34 -20.85 -5.79
N ALA A 111 6.07 -20.70 -6.19
CA ALA A 111 5.19 -21.84 -6.45
C ALA A 111 5.57 -22.49 -7.79
N ASP A 112 5.53 -23.83 -7.83
CA ASP A 112 5.50 -24.56 -9.10
C ASP A 112 4.17 -24.24 -9.78
N ALA A 113 4.15 -24.13 -11.12
CA ALA A 113 2.93 -23.93 -11.89
C ALA A 113 1.86 -25.01 -11.64
N LYS A 114 2.24 -26.16 -11.06
CA LYS A 114 1.33 -27.24 -10.64
C LYS A 114 0.79 -27.09 -9.22
N ASP A 115 1.35 -26.20 -8.40
CA ASP A 115 0.92 -25.94 -7.03
C ASP A 115 -0.15 -24.83 -6.98
N ILE A 116 -1.24 -25.08 -7.72
CA ILE A 116 -2.40 -24.20 -7.82
C ILE A 116 -3.00 -23.86 -6.45
N PRO A 117 -3.11 -24.79 -5.48
CA PRO A 117 -3.60 -24.44 -4.14
C PRO A 117 -2.76 -23.37 -3.44
N LYS A 118 -1.42 -23.48 -3.51
CA LYS A 118 -0.51 -22.48 -2.92
C LYS A 118 -0.61 -21.13 -3.61
N MET A 119 -0.66 -21.13 -4.94
CA MET A 119 -0.86 -19.89 -5.72
C MET A 119 -2.18 -19.20 -5.35
N ASN A 120 -3.27 -19.96 -5.24
CA ASN A 120 -4.58 -19.42 -4.84
C ASN A 120 -4.58 -18.87 -3.41
N ALA A 121 -3.94 -19.56 -2.46
CA ALA A 121 -3.82 -19.09 -1.09
C ALA A 121 -3.05 -17.77 -0.99
N ALA A 122 -1.93 -17.67 -1.72
CA ALA A 122 -1.14 -16.45 -1.78
C ALA A 122 -1.89 -15.32 -2.50
N ALA A 123 -2.62 -15.60 -3.60
CA ALA A 123 -3.46 -14.63 -4.27
C ALA A 123 -4.61 -14.10 -3.37
N ASN A 124 -5.25 -14.99 -2.60
CA ASN A 124 -6.26 -14.59 -1.61
C ASN A 124 -5.66 -13.72 -0.50
N THR A 125 -4.41 -14.00 -0.12
CA THR A 125 -3.67 -13.16 0.85
C THR A 125 -3.43 -11.78 0.27
N ILE A 126 -2.99 -11.67 -1.00
CA ILE A 126 -2.84 -10.39 -1.70
C ILE A 126 -4.17 -9.62 -1.75
N GLU A 127 -5.29 -10.26 -2.07
CA GLU A 127 -6.60 -9.61 -2.11
C GLU A 127 -7.01 -9.08 -0.73
N LYS A 128 -6.83 -9.89 0.32
CA LYS A 128 -7.12 -9.47 1.70
C LYS A 128 -6.26 -8.28 2.10
N VAL A 129 -4.95 -8.37 1.86
CA VAL A 129 -3.99 -7.31 2.19
C VAL A 129 -4.30 -6.02 1.43
N GLY A 130 -4.81 -6.09 0.19
CA GLY A 130 -5.30 -4.92 -0.53
C GLY A 130 -6.47 -4.23 0.17
N LYS A 131 -7.44 -5.00 0.72
CA LYS A 131 -8.55 -4.43 1.50
C LYS A 131 -8.08 -3.82 2.82
N ASP A 132 -7.16 -4.50 3.50
CA ASP A 132 -6.55 -4.00 4.75
C ASP A 132 -5.77 -2.70 4.48
N GLU A 133 -5.09 -2.60 3.33
CA GLU A 133 -4.39 -1.40 2.89
C GLU A 133 -5.34 -0.24 2.60
N GLU A 134 -6.43 -0.48 1.85
CA GLU A 134 -7.46 0.54 1.59
C GLU A 134 -8.04 1.11 2.89
N GLN A 135 -8.34 0.25 3.87
CA GLN A 135 -8.82 0.69 5.17
C GLN A 135 -7.77 1.53 5.90
N LEU A 136 -6.52 1.07 5.96
CA LEU A 136 -5.42 1.78 6.62
C LEU A 136 -5.15 3.14 5.99
N VAL A 137 -5.16 3.24 4.66
CA VAL A 137 -5.03 4.51 3.94
C VAL A 137 -6.20 5.44 4.28
N GLY A 138 -7.42 4.90 4.41
CA GLY A 138 -8.57 5.65 4.90
C GLY A 138 -8.38 6.21 6.31
N GLU A 139 -7.86 5.41 7.24
CA GLU A 139 -7.57 5.83 8.61
C GLU A 139 -6.44 6.87 8.67
N ILE A 140 -5.37 6.70 7.89
CA ILE A 140 -4.29 7.68 7.75
C ILE A 140 -4.84 9.00 7.22
N ASN A 141 -5.63 8.97 6.16
CA ASN A 141 -6.24 10.17 5.58
C ASN A 141 -7.15 10.88 6.59
N LYS A 142 -7.97 10.14 7.32
CA LYS A 142 -8.83 10.68 8.37
C LYS A 142 -8.01 11.34 9.48
N PHE A 143 -6.96 10.68 9.95
CA PHE A 143 -6.06 11.25 10.96
C PHE A 143 -5.41 12.54 10.45
N CYS A 144 -4.90 12.52 9.23
CA CYS A 144 -4.17 13.64 8.63
C CYS A 144 -5.04 14.84 8.26
N GLN A 145 -6.33 14.65 8.05
CA GLN A 145 -7.29 15.71 7.75
C GLN A 145 -8.01 16.26 9.00
N ALA A 146 -7.92 15.56 10.13
CA ALA A 146 -8.48 16.07 11.38
C ALA A 146 -7.73 17.35 11.84
N PRO A 147 -8.44 18.35 12.39
CA PRO A 147 -7.83 19.60 12.86
C PRO A 147 -6.84 19.41 14.01
#